data_AF-A0A7C8CHM3-F1
#
_entry.id   AF-A0A7C8CHM3-F1
#
_cell.length_a   1.000
_cell.length_b   1.000
_cell.length_c   1.000
_cell.angle_alpha   90.00
_cell.angle_beta   90.00
_cell.angle_gamma   90.00
#
_symmetry.space_group_name_H-M   'P 1'
#
loop_
_entity.id
_entity.type
_entity.pdbx_description
1 polymer ?
#
loop_
_entity_poly.entity_id
_entity_poly.type
_entity_poly.pdbx_seq_one_letter_code
_entity_poly.pdbx_strand_id
1 'polypeptide(L)'
;MLRPRRPSVLFLSVCLALFSLIGAAATNAETASRPSEGAVHDADTAPTASATSPSTPSVTPTAVVERLHAGLLRSMTEANELGFQGRFDYLRPVVEENFDLGFMGSKSVGRHWKKLTPEEQQVWLEKFTGFLAANYAGNFNAYDGESFHTLG
;
A
#
# COMPACT_ATOMS: atom_id res chain seq x y z
N MET A 1 24.30 32.00 -12.62
CA MET A 1 23.04 31.65 -13.32
C MET A 1 22.42 30.41 -12.67
N LEU A 2 21.59 30.55 -11.64
CA LEU A 2 20.69 29.47 -11.19
C LEU A 2 19.30 30.09 -11.01
N ARG A 3 18.32 29.59 -11.77
CA ARG A 3 16.93 30.07 -11.71
C ARG A 3 16.18 29.20 -10.68
N PRO A 4 15.48 29.78 -9.70
CA PRO A 4 14.69 28.98 -8.76
C PRO A 4 13.50 28.34 -9.48
N ARG A 5 13.40 27.00 -9.40
CA ARG A 5 12.24 26.24 -9.89
C ARG A 5 11.05 26.50 -8.96
N ARG A 6 10.02 27.17 -9.47
CA ARG A 6 8.73 27.33 -8.78
C ARG A 6 7.97 25.98 -8.79
N PRO A 7 7.31 25.57 -7.69
CA PRO A 7 6.48 24.36 -7.67
C PRO A 7 5.28 24.55 -8.61
N SER A 8 5.10 23.59 -9.52
CA SER A 8 4.12 23.66 -10.59
C SER A 8 2.72 23.29 -10.09
N VAL A 9 1.78 24.24 -10.22
CA VAL A 9 0.32 24.11 -10.04
C VAL A 9 -0.37 23.12 -11.00
N LEU A 10 0.40 22.22 -11.64
CA LEU A 10 -0.09 21.20 -12.57
C LEU A 10 -0.73 19.98 -11.89
N PHE A 11 -0.67 19.89 -10.55
CA PHE A 11 -1.17 18.74 -9.79
C PHE A 11 -2.69 18.55 -9.80
N LEU A 12 -3.47 19.56 -10.21
CA LEU A 12 -4.94 19.51 -10.08
C LEU A 12 -5.68 19.04 -11.36
N SER A 13 -5.01 18.99 -12.52
CA SER A 13 -5.74 18.84 -13.80
C SER A 13 -5.83 17.42 -14.36
N VAL A 14 -5.05 16.45 -13.87
CA VAL A 14 -4.98 15.11 -14.49
C VAL A 14 -6.08 14.16 -13.98
N CYS A 15 -6.71 14.45 -12.82
CA CYS A 15 -7.73 13.57 -12.22
C CYS A 15 -9.10 13.56 -12.92
N LEU A 16 -9.39 14.47 -13.87
CA LEU A 16 -10.74 14.60 -14.43
C LEU A 16 -11.01 13.76 -15.70
N ALA A 17 -9.99 13.20 -16.35
CA ALA A 17 -10.16 12.62 -17.70
C ALA A 17 -10.53 11.13 -17.74
N LEU A 18 -10.52 10.40 -16.61
CA LEU A 18 -10.71 8.94 -16.58
C LEU A 18 -12.12 8.50 -16.13
N PHE A 19 -13.07 9.42 -15.96
CA PHE A 19 -14.33 9.16 -15.25
C PHE A 19 -15.54 8.75 -16.12
N SER A 20 -15.38 8.45 -17.41
CA SER A 20 -16.50 8.44 -18.38
C SER A 20 -16.95 7.11 -18.97
N LEU A 21 -16.55 5.95 -18.45
CA LEU A 21 -17.06 4.64 -18.88
C LEU A 21 -17.01 3.77 -17.61
N ILE A 22 -18.06 3.26 -16.98
CA ILE A 22 -19.13 2.30 -17.36
C ILE A 22 -20.09 2.27 -16.13
N GLY A 23 -21.43 2.30 -16.17
CA GLY A 23 -22.38 1.36 -16.79
C GLY A 23 -22.77 0.22 -15.81
N ALA A 24 -23.60 0.48 -14.79
CA ALA A 24 -24.98 -0.04 -14.62
C ALA A 24 -25.20 -1.56 -14.32
N ALA A 25 -26.12 -1.83 -13.35
CA ALA A 25 -26.82 -3.10 -13.04
C ALA A 25 -25.99 -4.16 -12.26
N ALA A 26 -26.46 -4.96 -11.29
CA ALA A 26 -27.76 -5.28 -10.66
C ALA A 26 -27.41 -6.05 -9.33
N THR A 27 -27.98 -5.72 -8.17
CA THR A 27 -29.16 -6.32 -7.49
C THR A 27 -28.93 -7.65 -6.73
N ASN A 28 -29.35 -7.62 -5.45
CA ASN A 28 -29.75 -8.70 -4.52
C ASN A 28 -28.63 -9.49 -3.82
N ALA A 29 -28.44 -9.43 -2.48
CA ALA A 29 -29.31 -9.73 -1.33
C ALA A 29 -29.56 -11.24 -1.14
N GLU A 30 -29.20 -11.80 0.03
CA GLU A 30 -30.03 -12.73 0.84
C GLU A 30 -29.28 -13.21 2.11
N THR A 31 -29.61 -12.58 3.24
CA THR A 31 -30.29 -13.12 4.44
C THR A 31 -30.03 -14.54 4.99
N ALA A 32 -29.88 -14.56 6.33
CA ALA A 32 -30.33 -15.59 7.31
C ALA A 32 -29.59 -16.94 7.39
N SER A 33 -29.60 -17.69 8.48
CA SER A 33 -29.79 -17.51 9.94
C SER A 33 -29.54 -18.92 10.53
N ARG A 34 -29.03 -19.00 11.76
CA ARG A 34 -28.85 -20.25 12.52
C ARG A 34 -30.17 -20.97 12.80
N PRO A 35 -30.09 -22.25 13.20
CA PRO A 35 -30.61 -22.59 14.53
C PRO A 35 -29.68 -23.50 15.36
N SER A 36 -30.02 -23.54 16.65
CA SER A 36 -29.49 -24.35 17.77
C SER A 36 -29.81 -25.85 17.62
N GLU A 37 -29.05 -26.72 18.30
CA GLU A 37 -29.53 -27.43 19.51
C GLU A 37 -28.40 -28.29 20.12
N GLY A 38 -28.49 -28.54 21.43
CA GLY A 38 -27.41 -29.10 22.24
C GLY A 38 -27.28 -30.61 22.24
N ALA A 39 -26.17 -31.08 22.78
CA ALA A 39 -26.02 -32.39 23.39
C ALA A 39 -24.83 -32.35 24.36
N VAL A 40 -25.14 -32.51 25.64
CA VAL A 40 -24.19 -32.75 26.73
C VAL A 40 -23.65 -34.19 26.62
N HIS A 41 -22.34 -34.35 26.77
CA HIS A 41 -21.69 -35.64 27.08
C HIS A 41 -20.59 -35.41 28.11
N ASP A 42 -20.69 -36.17 29.19
CA ASP A 42 -19.76 -36.23 30.32
C ASP A 42 -18.39 -36.84 29.97
N ALA A 43 -17.40 -36.40 30.74
CA ALA A 43 -16.16 -37.08 31.13
C ALA A 43 -15.12 -37.45 30.04
N ASP A 44 -14.02 -36.69 29.99
CA ASP A 44 -12.67 -37.27 30.13
C ASP A 44 -11.67 -36.20 30.60
N THR A 45 -10.81 -36.57 31.54
CA THR A 45 -9.76 -35.70 32.10
C THR A 45 -8.58 -35.69 31.15
N ALA A 46 -8.56 -34.76 30.21
CA ALA A 46 -7.39 -34.54 29.35
C ALA A 46 -6.33 -33.71 30.09
N PRO A 47 -5.03 -34.05 30.01
CA PRO A 47 -3.98 -33.21 30.58
C PRO A 47 -3.97 -31.88 29.83
N THR A 48 -4.01 -30.77 30.59
CA THR A 48 -3.72 -29.43 30.08
C THR A 48 -2.26 -29.37 29.63
N ALA A 49 -1.99 -29.91 28.45
CA ALA A 49 -0.83 -29.53 27.67
C ALA A 49 -1.01 -28.05 27.36
N SER A 50 -0.27 -27.21 28.08
CA SER A 50 -0.09 -25.81 27.71
C SER A 50 0.53 -25.80 26.32
N ALA A 51 -0.32 -25.71 25.31
CA ALA A 51 0.07 -25.46 23.94
C ALA A 51 0.72 -24.07 23.94
N THR A 52 2.04 -24.04 24.12
CA THR A 52 2.86 -22.89 23.77
C THR A 52 2.74 -22.79 22.26
N SER A 53 1.75 -22.02 21.80
CA SER A 53 1.64 -21.66 20.40
C SER A 53 2.90 -20.88 20.04
N PRO A 54 3.67 -21.28 19.01
CA PRO A 54 4.79 -20.47 18.56
C PRO A 54 4.25 -19.11 18.13
N SER A 55 4.62 -18.07 18.88
CA SER A 55 4.32 -16.70 18.50
C SER A 55 5.13 -16.42 17.25
N THR A 56 4.47 -16.37 16.09
CA THR A 56 5.14 -15.89 14.88
C THR A 56 5.55 -14.44 15.15
N PRO A 57 6.82 -14.05 14.96
CA PRO A 57 7.24 -12.69 15.24
C PRO A 57 6.43 -11.72 14.37
N SER A 58 5.61 -10.89 15.02
CA SER A 58 4.86 -9.81 14.38
C SER A 58 5.82 -8.68 14.02
N VAL A 59 5.79 -8.22 12.76
CA VAL A 59 6.54 -7.04 12.35
C VAL A 59 5.97 -5.80 13.06
N THR A 60 6.83 -5.02 13.72
CA THR A 60 6.41 -3.78 14.40
C THR A 60 6.20 -2.64 13.39
N PRO A 61 5.35 -1.63 13.69
CA PRO A 61 5.19 -0.46 12.82
C PRO A 61 6.50 0.27 12.56
N THR A 62 7.33 0.43 13.60
CA THR A 62 8.68 1.00 13.49
C THR A 62 9.52 0.23 12.47
N ALA A 63 9.49 -1.11 12.48
CA ALA A 63 10.24 -1.91 11.52
C ALA A 63 9.78 -1.72 10.07
N VAL A 64 8.49 -1.45 9.82
CA VAL A 64 7.98 -1.11 8.48
C VAL A 64 8.57 0.23 8.01
N VAL A 65 8.54 1.23 8.89
CA VAL A 65 9.10 2.56 8.61
C VAL A 65 10.60 2.48 8.32
N GLU A 66 11.35 1.73 9.12
CA GLU A 66 12.79 1.58 8.91
C GLU A 66 13.15 0.85 7.61
N ARG A 67 12.34 -0.14 7.19
CA ARG A 67 12.54 -0.78 5.88
C ARG A 67 12.33 0.20 4.73
N LEU A 68 11.30 1.03 4.81
CA LEU A 68 11.07 2.10 3.84
C LEU A 68 12.28 3.06 3.82
N HIS A 69 12.71 3.56 4.97
CA HIS A 69 13.88 4.45 5.07
C HIS A 69 15.13 3.87 4.42
N ALA A 70 15.44 2.59 4.71
CA ALA A 70 16.57 1.90 4.12
C ALA A 70 16.47 1.84 2.58
N GLY A 71 15.28 1.54 2.04
CA GLY A 71 15.04 1.54 0.60
C GLY A 71 15.24 2.92 -0.04
N LEU A 72 14.74 3.97 0.60
CA LEU A 72 14.92 5.35 0.11
C LEU A 72 16.39 5.77 0.13
N LEU A 73 17.12 5.43 1.20
CA LEU A 73 18.55 5.75 1.31
C LEU A 73 19.37 5.02 0.25
N ARG A 74 19.06 3.74 -0.02
CA ARG A 74 19.71 2.99 -1.11
C ARG A 74 19.43 3.61 -2.47
N SER A 75 18.19 3.98 -2.74
CA SER A 75 17.81 4.66 -3.98
C SER A 75 18.62 5.94 -4.22
N MET A 76 18.90 6.72 -3.17
CA MET A 76 19.71 7.94 -3.23
C MET A 76 21.20 7.66 -3.44
N THR A 77 21.76 6.71 -2.68
CA THR A 77 23.20 6.38 -2.71
C THR A 77 23.61 5.71 -4.01
N GLU A 78 22.75 4.86 -4.59
CA GLU A 78 22.97 4.18 -5.87
C GLU A 78 22.39 4.97 -7.07
N ALA A 79 21.97 6.22 -6.86
CA ALA A 79 21.16 6.94 -7.85
C ALA A 79 21.81 7.11 -9.23
N ASN A 80 23.14 7.31 -9.25
CA ASN A 80 23.91 7.46 -10.49
C ASN A 80 23.98 6.15 -11.29
N GLU A 81 24.10 5.01 -10.61
CA GLU A 81 24.17 3.69 -11.23
C GLU A 81 22.79 3.24 -11.74
N LEU A 82 21.77 3.38 -10.88
CA LEU A 82 20.42 2.92 -11.18
C LEU A 82 19.73 3.78 -12.25
N GLY A 83 20.06 5.07 -12.35
CA GLY A 83 19.29 6.03 -13.12
C GLY A 83 17.82 6.09 -12.68
N PHE A 84 16.96 6.75 -13.46
CA PHE A 84 15.55 6.86 -13.07
C PHE A 84 14.83 5.51 -13.12
N GLN A 85 14.99 4.75 -14.22
CA GLN A 85 14.28 3.49 -14.41
C GLN A 85 14.70 2.44 -13.37
N GLY A 86 16.00 2.29 -13.09
CA GLY A 86 16.47 1.35 -12.07
C GLY A 86 15.97 1.71 -10.66
N ARG A 87 15.89 3.01 -10.32
CA ARG A 87 15.30 3.44 -9.04
C ARG A 87 13.80 3.17 -9.00
N PHE A 88 13.08 3.39 -10.10
CA PHE A 88 11.66 3.06 -10.19
C PHE A 88 11.42 1.57 -9.97
N ASP A 89 12.15 0.71 -10.68
CA ASP A 89 12.02 -0.74 -10.58
C ASP A 89 12.42 -1.26 -9.20
N TYR A 90 13.44 -0.63 -8.58
CA TYR A 90 13.85 -0.95 -7.21
C TYR A 90 12.84 -0.49 -6.15
N LEU A 91 12.30 0.73 -6.27
CA LEU A 91 11.41 1.31 -5.26
C LEU A 91 9.98 0.79 -5.37
N ARG A 92 9.55 0.27 -6.52
CA ARG A 92 8.20 -0.30 -6.67
C ARG A 92 7.91 -1.41 -5.63
N PRO A 93 8.72 -2.47 -5.49
CA PRO A 93 8.49 -3.48 -4.45
C PRO A 93 8.63 -2.91 -3.03
N VAL A 94 9.53 -1.95 -2.79
CA VAL A 94 9.63 -1.27 -1.47
C VAL A 94 8.33 -0.56 -1.11
N VAL A 95 7.68 0.08 -2.08
CA VAL A 95 6.38 0.72 -1.90
C VAL A 95 5.29 -0.32 -1.65
N GLU A 96 5.27 -1.41 -2.43
CA GLU A 96 4.30 -2.50 -2.28
C GLU A 96 4.36 -3.19 -0.90
N GLU A 97 5.55 -3.36 -0.34
CA GLU A 97 5.75 -4.03 0.94
C GLU A 97 5.42 -3.17 2.17
N ASN A 98 5.53 -1.85 2.04
CA ASN A 98 5.49 -0.96 3.21
C ASN A 98 4.26 -0.04 3.26
N PHE A 99 3.42 0.00 2.22
CA PHE A 99 2.19 0.77 2.19
C PHE A 99 0.94 -0.11 2.03
N ASP A 100 -0.17 0.31 2.65
CA ASP A 100 -1.50 -0.22 2.34
C ASP A 100 -2.02 0.47 1.07
N LEU A 101 -1.57 -0.02 -0.09
CA LEU A 101 -1.89 0.56 -1.40
C LEU A 101 -3.38 0.45 -1.73
N GLY A 102 -4.07 -0.60 -1.25
CA GLY A 102 -5.51 -0.76 -1.44
C GLY A 102 -6.30 0.32 -0.70
N PHE A 103 -5.97 0.53 0.57
CA PHE A 103 -6.58 1.60 1.36
C PHE A 103 -6.22 2.98 0.82
N MET A 104 -4.94 3.26 0.61
CA MET A 104 -4.50 4.57 0.11
C MET A 104 -5.06 4.88 -1.27
N GLY A 105 -5.00 3.92 -2.19
CA GLY A 105 -5.52 4.03 -3.54
C GLY A 105 -7.03 4.27 -3.54
N SER A 106 -7.81 3.50 -2.77
CA SER A 106 -9.27 3.71 -2.68
C SER A 106 -9.63 5.07 -2.06
N LYS A 107 -8.88 5.52 -1.05
CA LYS A 107 -9.10 6.82 -0.41
C LYS A 107 -8.80 7.98 -1.34
N SER A 108 -7.81 7.86 -2.22
CA SER A 108 -7.44 8.93 -3.16
C SER A 108 -8.53 9.25 -4.18
N VAL A 109 -9.31 8.24 -4.64
CA VAL A 109 -10.47 8.46 -5.53
C VAL A 109 -11.78 8.69 -4.76
N GLY A 110 -11.81 8.32 -3.48
CA GLY A 110 -12.91 8.61 -2.55
C GLY A 110 -14.20 7.87 -2.90
N ARG A 111 -15.33 8.59 -2.91
CA ARG A 111 -16.68 8.02 -3.14
C ARG A 111 -16.81 7.20 -4.43
N HIS A 112 -15.93 7.51 -5.38
CA HIS A 112 -15.88 6.91 -6.71
C HIS A 112 -15.37 5.47 -6.71
N TRP A 113 -14.61 5.07 -5.69
CA TRP A 113 -14.12 3.70 -5.53
C TRP A 113 -15.24 2.66 -5.66
N LYS A 114 -16.38 2.92 -4.99
CA LYS A 114 -17.55 2.02 -4.98
C LYS A 114 -18.28 1.92 -6.33
N LYS A 115 -17.93 2.78 -7.30
CA LYS A 115 -18.51 2.76 -8.64
C LYS A 115 -17.65 1.97 -9.63
N LEU A 116 -16.39 1.68 -9.28
CA LEU A 116 -15.48 0.92 -10.11
C LEU A 116 -15.80 -0.58 -9.97
N THR A 117 -15.81 -1.27 -11.10
CA THR A 117 -15.77 -2.75 -11.17
C THR A 117 -14.48 -3.29 -10.52
N PRO A 118 -14.44 -4.57 -10.10
CA PRO A 118 -13.21 -5.17 -9.57
C PRO A 118 -12.00 -5.03 -10.50
N GLU A 119 -12.22 -5.15 -11.81
CA GLU A 119 -11.19 -5.00 -12.84
C GLU A 119 -10.67 -3.55 -12.91
N GLU A 120 -11.58 -2.57 -12.88
CA GLU A 120 -11.20 -1.15 -12.84
C GLU A 120 -10.49 -0.78 -11.54
N GLN A 121 -10.87 -1.37 -10.41
CA GLN A 121 -10.16 -1.20 -9.13
C GLN A 121 -8.73 -1.73 -9.22
N GLN A 122 -8.52 -2.89 -9.84
CA GLN A 122 -7.19 -3.45 -10.04
C GLN A 122 -6.33 -2.58 -10.96
N VAL A 123 -6.89 -2.14 -12.10
CA VAL A 123 -6.19 -1.22 -13.01
C VAL A 123 -5.85 0.09 -12.32
N TRP A 124 -6.78 0.64 -11.53
CA TRP A 124 -6.54 1.83 -10.74
C TRP A 124 -5.37 1.65 -9.77
N LEU A 125 -5.38 0.56 -9.00
CA LEU A 125 -4.34 0.28 -8.01
C LEU A 125 -2.97 0.08 -8.67
N GLU A 126 -2.89 -0.63 -9.79
CA GLU A 126 -1.63 -0.78 -10.54
C GLU A 126 -1.06 0.59 -10.97
N LYS A 127 -1.92 1.48 -11.49
CA LYS A 127 -1.50 2.82 -11.88
C LYS A 127 -1.13 3.69 -10.69
N PHE A 128 -1.87 3.58 -9.59
CA PHE A 128 -1.59 4.30 -8.35
C PHE A 128 -0.24 3.88 -7.76
N THR A 129 0.05 2.58 -7.70
CA THR A 129 1.33 2.03 -7.24
C THR A 129 2.49 2.52 -8.11
N GLY A 130 2.35 2.43 -9.44
CA GLY A 130 3.35 2.96 -10.37
C GLY A 130 3.55 4.46 -10.22
N PHE A 131 2.47 5.23 -10.05
CA PHE A 131 2.55 6.67 -9.77
C PHE A 131 3.34 6.95 -8.49
N LEU A 132 3.06 6.26 -7.39
CA LEU A 132 3.79 6.43 -6.14
C LEU A 132 5.27 6.10 -6.32
N ALA A 133 5.60 4.92 -6.87
CA ALA A 133 6.98 4.50 -7.09
C ALA A 133 7.76 5.49 -7.96
N ALA A 134 7.14 6.02 -9.02
CA ALA A 134 7.75 7.04 -9.87
C ALA A 134 8.00 8.36 -9.14
N ASN A 135 7.08 8.79 -8.27
CA ASN A 135 7.31 9.97 -7.44
C ASN A 135 8.47 9.74 -6.47
N TYR A 136 8.54 8.59 -5.80
CA TYR A 136 9.67 8.30 -4.90
C TYR A 136 10.99 8.24 -5.67
N ALA A 137 11.06 7.56 -6.82
CA ALA A 137 12.26 7.53 -7.66
C ALA A 137 12.67 8.91 -8.23
N GLY A 138 11.70 9.80 -8.42
CA GLY A 138 11.89 11.18 -8.85
C GLY A 138 12.39 12.09 -7.73
N ASN A 139 11.98 11.89 -6.49
CA ASN A 139 12.35 12.72 -5.35
C ASN A 139 13.60 12.22 -4.61
N PHE A 140 13.80 10.90 -4.48
CA PHE A 140 14.93 10.27 -3.80
C PHE A 140 15.99 9.83 -4.82
N ASN A 141 16.65 10.82 -5.41
CA ASN A 141 17.44 10.67 -6.64
C ASN A 141 18.91 11.12 -6.55
N ALA A 142 19.38 11.51 -5.36
CA ALA A 142 20.75 11.89 -5.09
C ALA A 142 21.03 11.77 -3.58
N TYR A 143 22.29 11.60 -3.23
CA TYR A 143 22.76 11.53 -1.84
C TYR A 143 23.82 12.61 -1.59
N ASP A 144 23.63 13.41 -0.55
CA ASP A 144 24.54 14.47 -0.08
C ASP A 144 24.72 14.41 1.47
N GLY A 145 24.46 13.25 2.07
CA GLY A 145 24.61 13.04 3.52
C GLY A 145 23.29 12.90 4.29
N GLU A 146 22.18 12.63 3.61
CA GLU A 146 20.87 12.45 4.23
C GLU A 146 20.84 11.26 5.22
N SER A 147 20.03 11.40 6.26
CA SER A 147 19.73 10.33 7.21
C SER A 147 18.25 10.35 7.60
N PHE A 148 17.75 9.21 8.07
CA PHE A 148 16.42 9.09 8.66
C PHE A 148 16.52 8.78 10.15
N HIS A 149 15.61 9.34 10.93
CA HIS A 149 15.48 9.08 12.37
C HIS A 149 14.00 8.91 12.72
N THR A 150 13.62 7.72 13.19
CA THR A 150 12.26 7.47 13.67
C THR A 150 12.10 7.99 15.09
N LEU A 151 11.20 8.96 15.26
CA LEU A 151 10.76 9.46 16.57
C LEU A 151 9.55 8.61 16.97
N GLY A 152 9.72 7.81 18.03
CA GLY A 152 8.73 6.81 18.47
C GLY A 152 7.32 7.33 18.65
#